data_AF-A0A8J7HSK4-F1
#
_entry.id   AF-A0A8J7HSK4-F1
#
_cell.length_a   1.000
_cell.length_b   1.000
_cell.length_c   1.000
_cell.angle_alpha   90.00
_cell.angle_beta   90.00
_cell.angle_gamma   90.00
#
_symmetry.space_group_name_H-M   'P 1'
#
loop_
_entity.id
_entity.type
_entity.pdbx_description
1 polymer ?
#
loop_
_entity_poly.entity_id
_entity_poly.type
_entity_poly.pdbx_seq_one_letter_code
_entity_poly.pdbx_strand_id
1 'polypeptide(L)' 'MNPIELEWQHLKKDELASKMFDDELDLAYAVMDGVQTRGERGNYSTQRIKFNRNHFG' A
#
# COMPACT_ATOMS: atom_id res chain seq x y z
N MET A 1 3.48 12.67 -16.01
CA MET A 1 2.56 12.06 -15.03
C MET A 1 3.29 10.87 -14.41
N ASN A 2 3.30 10.74 -13.08
CA ASN A 2 4.08 9.71 -12.41
C ASN A 2 3.32 8.38 -12.46
N PRO A 3 3.87 7.28 -13.03
CA PRO A 3 3.18 5.99 -13.15
C PRO A 3 2.57 5.46 -11.85
N ILE A 4 3.15 5.83 -10.69
CA ILE A 4 2.65 5.44 -9.37
C ILE A 4 1.24 5.99 -9.08
N GLU A 5 0.84 7.11 -9.68
CA GLU A 5 -0.47 7.74 -9.45
C GLU A 5 -1.61 6.84 -9.90
N LEU A 6 -1.44 6.15 -11.04
CA LEU A 6 -2.41 5.19 -11.55
C LEU A 6 -2.54 3.99 -10.62
N GLU A 7 -1.41 3.50 -10.12
CA GLU A 7 -1.35 2.39 -9.17
C GLU A 7 -2.09 2.71 -7.87
N TRP A 8 -1.98 3.95 -7.38
CA TRP A 8 -2.75 4.43 -6.22
C TRP A 8 -4.24 4.56 -6.49
N GLN A 9 -4.65 4.92 -7.72
CA GLN A 9 -6.07 4.95 -8.08
C GLN A 9 -6.69 3.56 -8.06
N HIS A 10 -5.97 2.57 -8.60
CA HIS A 10 -6.37 1.16 -8.51
C HIS A 10 -6.46 0.72 -7.05
N LEU A 11 -5.41 0.95 -6.25
CA LEU A 11 -5.40 0.59 -4.83
C LEU A 11 -6.61 1.11 -4.06
N LYS A 12 -6.97 2.38 -4.28
CA LYS A 12 -8.11 3.01 -3.60
C LYS A 12 -9.45 2.43 -4.03
N LYS A 13 -9.59 2.11 -5.31
CA LYS A 13 -10.84 1.66 -5.91
C LYS A 13 -11.10 0.18 -5.67
N ASP A 14 -10.09 -0.64 -5.91
CA ASP A 14 -10.23 -2.08 -6.03
C ASP A 14 -9.93 -2.78 -4.70
N GLU A 15 -8.95 -2.28 -3.92
CA GLU A 15 -8.52 -2.89 -2.67
C GLU A 15 -9.08 -2.20 -1.43
N LEU A 16 -9.05 -0.86 -1.35
CA LEU A 16 -9.63 -0.13 -0.21
C LEU A 16 -11.15 0.07 -0.34
N ALA A 17 -11.69 0.00 -1.57
CA ALA A 17 -13.12 -0.02 -1.88
C ALA A 17 -13.97 1.02 -1.10
N SER A 18 -13.44 2.23 -0.91
CA SER A 18 -14.09 3.30 -0.12
C SER A 18 -14.44 2.92 1.32
N LYS A 19 -13.72 1.97 1.92
CA LYS A 19 -13.80 1.63 3.34
C LYS A 19 -13.47 2.85 4.20
N MET A 20 -14.23 3.05 5.27
CA MET A 20 -13.93 4.04 6.30
C MET A 20 -12.97 3.42 7.31
N PHE A 21 -12.01 4.22 7.78
CA PHE A 21 -11.00 3.80 8.75
C PHE A 21 -11.15 4.60 10.02
N ASP A 22 -11.01 3.94 11.16
CA ASP A 22 -11.17 4.58 12.47
C ASP A 22 -9.99 5.49 12.82
N ASP A 23 -8.79 5.11 12.38
CA ASP A 23 -7.56 5.86 12.58
C ASP A 23 -6.50 5.63 11.47
N GLU A 24 -5.36 6.31 11.58
CA GLU A 24 -4.24 6.18 10.65
C GLU A 24 -3.59 4.79 10.68
N LEU A 25 -3.62 4.09 11.82
CA LEU A 25 -3.05 2.76 11.94
C LEU A 25 -3.89 1.73 11.19
N ASP A 26 -5.21 1.79 11.31
CA ASP A 26 -6.16 0.96 10.54
C ASP A 26 -6.02 1.22 9.03
N LEU A 27 -5.93 2.49 8.62
CA LEU A 27 -5.64 2.84 7.23
C LEU A 27 -4.30 2.25 6.75
N ALA A 28 -3.23 2.36 7.55
CA ALA A 28 -1.92 1.84 7.19
C ALA A 28 -1.94 0.32 7.01
N TYR A 29 -2.64 -0.41 7.88
CA TYR A 29 -2.80 -1.86 7.73
C TYR A 29 -3.60 -2.23 6.48
N ALA A 30 -4.71 -1.52 6.20
CA ALA A 30 -5.51 -1.77 5.01
C ALA A 30 -4.74 -1.49 3.71
N VAL A 31 -3.91 -0.44 3.69
CA VAL A 31 -3.02 -0.16 2.54
C VAL A 31 -2.00 -1.28 2.35
N MET A 32 -1.38 -1.76 3.44
CA MET A 32 -0.41 -2.87 3.37
C MET A 32 -1.07 -4.15 2.84
N ASP A 33 -2.26 -4.49 3.34
CA ASP A 33 -3.02 -5.66 2.93
C ASP A 33 -3.48 -5.58 1.47
N GLY A 34 -3.94 -4.39 1.03
CA GLY A 34 -4.30 -4.14 -0.37
C GLY A 34 -3.11 -4.35 -1.31
N VAL A 35 -1.94 -3.80 -0.96
CA VAL A 35 -0.72 -3.98 -1.77
C VAL A 35 -0.32 -5.45 -1.83
N GLN A 36 -0.38 -6.18 -0.71
CA GLN A 36 -0.06 -7.61 -0.66
C GLN A 36 -1.04 -8.43 -1.50
N THR A 37 -2.35 -8.25 -1.31
CA THR A 37 -3.41 -8.93 -2.06
C THR A 37 -3.26 -8.71 -3.56
N ARG A 38 -2.95 -7.47 -3.97
CA ARG A 38 -2.72 -7.14 -5.38
C ARG A 38 -1.48 -7.84 -5.94
N GLY A 39 -0.41 -7.92 -5.16
CA GLY A 39 0.80 -8.68 -5.51
C GLY A 39 0.51 -10.17 -5.71
N GLU A 40 -0.17 -10.79 -4.76
CA GLU A 40 -0.55 -12.21 -4.80
C GLU A 40 -1.42 -12.53 -6.04
N ARG A 41 -2.40 -11.67 -6.36
CA ARG A 41 -3.21 -11.79 -7.59
C ARG A 41 -2.38 -11.70 -8.86
N GLY A 42 -1.29 -10.93 -8.83
CA GLY A 42 -0.36 -10.76 -9.94
C GLY A 42 0.78 -11.77 -10.00
N ASN A 43 0.85 -12.76 -9.10
CA ASN A 43 2.02 -13.64 -8.90
C ASN A 43 3.33 -12.89 -8.61
N TYR A 44 3.24 -11.74 -7.92
CA TYR A 44 4.38 -10.97 -7.45
C TYR A 44 4.48 -11.00 -5.92
N SER A 45 5.70 -11.10 -5.39
CA SER A 45 5.94 -10.98 -3.95
C SER A 45 6.10 -9.52 -3.55
N THR A 46 5.39 -9.08 -2.51
CA THR A 46 5.54 -7.74 -1.94
C THR A 46 6.50 -7.76 -0.75
N GLN A 47 7.34 -6.73 -0.63
CA GLN A 47 8.26 -6.57 0.49
C GLN A 47 8.01 -5.27 1.24
N ARG A 48 7.98 -5.34 2.57
CA ARG A 48 7.91 -4.16 3.44
C ARG A 48 9.32 -3.72 3.80
N ILE A 49 9.70 -2.51 3.37
CA ILE A 49 11.00 -1.92 3.71
C ILE A 49 10.82 -0.97 4.89
N LYS A 50 11.52 -1.24 5.99
CA LYS A 50 11.62 -0.32 7.12
C LYS A 50 12.89 0.51 6.94
N PHE A 51 12.75 1.80 6.67
CA PHE A 51 13.89 2.71 6.63
C PHE A 51 14.47 2.84 8.05
N ASN A 52 15.70 2.35 8.25
CA ASN A 52 16.43 2.58 9.49
C ASN A 52 17.02 3.99 9.42
N ARG A 53 16.73 4.84 10.42
CA ARG A 53 17.07 6.29 10.40
C ARG A 53 18.55 6.59 10.66
N ASN A 54 19.44 5.60 10.58
CA ASN A 54 20.84 5.71 11.01
C ASN A 54 21.83 6.11 9.91
N HIS A 55 21.40 6.67 8.78
CA HIS A 55 22.30 7.01 7.64
C HIS A 55 21.99 8.37 7.00
N PHE A 56 21.78 9.41 7.82
CA PHE A 56 22.01 10.79 7.40
C PHE A 56 23.04 11.38 8.36
N GLY A 57 24.31 11.11 8.06
CA GLY A 57 25.47 11.79 8.62
C GLY A 57 25.97 12.84 7.64
#